data_AF-A0AAX0U3S3-F1
#
_entry.id   AF-A0AAX0U3S3-F1
#
_cell.length_a   1.000
_cell.length_b   1.000
_cell.length_c   1.000
_cell.angle_alpha   90.00
_cell.angle_beta   90.00
_cell.angle_gamma   90.00
#
_symmetry.space_group_name_H-M   'P 1'
#
loop_
_entity.id
_entity.type
_entity.pdbx_description
1 polymer ?
#
loop_
_entity_poly.entity_id
_entity_poly.type
_entity_poly.pdbx_seq_one_letter_code
_entity_poly.pdbx_strand_id
1 'polypeptide(L)'
;MQTIRISPAVLAITAAAALSGCATVQTPTKGDPFEGFNRTMYTFNDKVDQYALKPVARGYQWAVPQPMRDSVTNFFSNIGDVYIAANNLVQLKIADGVGDIMRVVINTVFGVGGLFDVATLAKLPKHANDFGVTLGHYGVPSGPYLVLPLLGPSTVRDTAGLAVDYAGNPLTYVRPDGVSWGLFGLNLVNTRANLLGAGDVLEAAAIDKYSFVRNAYLQRRQALIGGATGAQSNLPDYGSEAPPPNYEMPEEGAAAPASGAASAPAAASAPTAASGAAPGAAEPASAAAPNPSSATNVPAQQVVPPSPGGIRFPSIRLH
;
A
#
# COMPACT_ATOMS: atom_id res chain seq x y z
N MET A 1 22.26 39.14 9.92
CA MET A 1 21.51 38.76 8.72
C MET A 1 22.52 38.37 7.64
N GLN A 2 22.70 37.07 7.36
CA GLN A 2 23.57 36.62 6.27
C GLN A 2 22.71 36.30 5.05
N THR A 3 23.01 36.96 3.93
CA THR A 3 22.32 36.75 2.66
C THR A 3 22.89 35.52 1.97
N ILE A 4 22.05 34.53 1.70
CA ILE A 4 22.40 33.32 0.96
C ILE A 4 22.58 33.72 -0.51
N ARG A 5 23.81 33.63 -1.02
CA ARG A 5 24.12 33.85 -2.44
C ARG A 5 23.97 32.52 -3.18
N ILE A 6 22.87 32.36 -3.90
CA ILE A 6 22.62 31.20 -4.75
C ILE A 6 23.47 31.35 -6.02
N SER A 7 24.33 30.36 -6.29
CA SER A 7 25.21 30.36 -7.47
C SER A 7 24.38 30.22 -8.76
N PRO A 8 24.68 31.00 -9.83
CA PRO A 8 23.97 30.91 -11.11
C PRO A 8 24.05 29.51 -11.74
N ALA A 9 25.09 28.72 -11.40
CA ALA A 9 25.21 27.33 -11.85
C ALA A 9 24.14 26.42 -11.22
N VAL A 10 23.76 26.64 -9.96
CA VAL A 10 22.67 25.88 -9.31
C VAL A 10 21.35 26.21 -9.99
N LEU A 11 21.09 27.50 -10.27
CA LEU A 11 19.88 27.93 -10.97
C LEU A 11 19.79 27.34 -12.39
N ALA A 12 20.92 27.25 -13.10
CA ALA A 12 20.99 26.68 -14.44
C ALA A 12 20.79 25.16 -14.45
N ILE A 13 21.30 24.43 -13.45
CA ILE A 13 21.08 22.98 -13.32
C ILE A 13 19.62 22.69 -12.98
N THR A 14 19.00 23.47 -12.09
CA THR A 14 17.57 23.34 -11.78
C THR A 14 16.70 23.67 -12.99
N ALA A 15 17.07 24.67 -13.79
CA ALA A 15 16.38 25.03 -15.02
C ALA A 15 16.55 23.96 -16.12
N ALA A 16 17.75 23.40 -16.29
CA ALA A 16 18.01 22.32 -17.26
C ALA A 16 17.30 21.00 -16.87
N ALA A 17 17.21 20.70 -15.57
CA ALA A 17 16.42 19.59 -15.06
C ALA A 17 14.91 19.80 -15.28
N ALA A 18 14.42 21.04 -15.18
CA ALA A 18 13.03 21.39 -15.48
C ALA A 18 12.70 21.30 -16.98
N LEU A 19 13.68 21.53 -17.87
CA LEU A 19 13.49 21.52 -19.33
C LEU A 19 13.57 20.13 -19.98
N SER A 20 14.13 19.13 -19.29
CA SER A 20 14.22 17.75 -19.82
C SER A 20 12.91 16.94 -19.70
N GLY A 21 11.83 17.55 -19.20
CA GLY A 21 10.54 16.90 -18.95
C GLY A 21 9.54 16.89 -20.12
N CYS A 22 9.87 17.46 -21.29
CA CYS A 22 8.98 17.49 -22.45
C CYS A 22 8.95 16.15 -23.21
N ALA A 23 8.64 15.06 -22.53
CA ALA A 23 8.21 13.82 -23.16
C ALA A 23 6.68 13.87 -23.31
N THR A 24 6.19 14.59 -24.33
CA THR A 24 4.77 14.59 -24.71
C THR A 24 4.36 13.16 -25.08
N VAL A 25 3.46 12.57 -24.29
CA VAL A 25 2.77 11.33 -24.66
C VAL A 25 1.73 11.67 -25.73
N GLN A 26 1.81 11.05 -26.90
CA GLN A 26 0.89 11.34 -28.01
C GLN A 26 -0.54 10.80 -27.78
N THR A 27 -0.74 9.88 -26.82
CA THR A 27 -2.04 9.35 -26.40
C THR A 27 -2.01 8.91 -24.93
N PRO A 28 -2.11 9.83 -23.95
CA PRO A 28 -2.21 9.46 -22.54
C PRO A 28 -3.50 8.66 -22.28
N THR A 29 -3.42 7.63 -21.42
CA THR A 29 -4.61 6.91 -20.95
C THR A 29 -5.62 7.89 -20.34
N LYS A 30 -6.92 7.68 -20.59
CA LYS A 30 -8.00 8.48 -19.98
C LYS A 30 -7.83 8.51 -18.45
N GLY A 31 -7.56 9.69 -17.89
CA GLY A 31 -7.33 9.89 -16.45
C GLY A 31 -5.87 9.95 -16.01
N ASP A 32 -4.89 9.75 -16.90
CA ASP A 32 -3.46 9.84 -16.61
C ASP A 32 -2.69 10.68 -17.66
N PRO A 33 -2.82 12.02 -17.61
CA PRO A 33 -2.14 12.91 -18.55
C PRO A 33 -0.61 12.80 -18.54
N PHE A 34 -0.03 12.33 -17.43
CA PHE A 34 1.42 12.23 -17.21
C PHE A 34 1.95 10.81 -17.32
N GLU A 35 1.24 9.91 -18.02
CA GLU A 35 1.57 8.48 -18.07
C GLU A 35 3.04 8.20 -18.44
N GLY A 36 3.61 8.94 -19.40
CA GLY A 36 5.00 8.75 -19.84
C GLY A 36 6.01 9.06 -18.74
N PHE A 37 5.82 10.19 -18.04
CA PHE A 37 6.61 10.54 -16.86
C PHE A 37 6.40 9.50 -15.74
N ASN A 38 5.15 9.14 -15.48
CA ASN A 38 4.78 8.24 -14.40
C ASN A 38 5.34 6.83 -14.58
N ARG A 39 5.28 6.26 -15.79
CA ARG A 39 5.89 4.97 -16.11
C ARG A 39 7.42 5.00 -16.01
N THR A 40 8.04 6.10 -16.43
CA THR A 40 9.49 6.30 -16.29
C THR A 40 9.89 6.31 -14.82
N MET A 41 9.17 7.09 -14.01
CA MET A 41 9.47 7.22 -12.58
C MET A 41 9.11 5.94 -11.80
N TYR A 42 8.06 5.24 -12.21
CA TYR A 42 7.73 3.91 -11.71
C TYR A 42 8.86 2.92 -11.98
N THR A 43 9.41 2.90 -13.20
CA THR A 43 10.54 2.02 -13.54
C THR A 43 11.79 2.38 -12.74
N PHE A 44 12.05 3.66 -12.50
CA PHE A 44 13.14 4.11 -11.62
C PHE A 44 12.94 3.59 -10.19
N ASN A 45 11.76 3.78 -9.61
CA ASN A 45 11.44 3.31 -8.26
C ASN A 45 11.52 1.78 -8.16
N ASP A 46 11.01 1.06 -9.16
CA ASP A 46 11.04 -0.41 -9.23
C ASP A 46 12.48 -0.94 -9.28
N LYS A 47 13.37 -0.31 -10.04
CA LYS A 47 14.81 -0.64 -10.03
C LYS A 47 15.43 -0.38 -8.65
N VAL A 48 15.16 0.77 -8.04
CA VAL A 48 15.66 1.08 -6.69
C VAL A 48 15.16 0.03 -5.69
N ASP A 49 13.89 -0.37 -5.79
CA ASP A 49 13.34 -1.42 -4.94
C ASP A 49 14.04 -2.76 -5.15
N GLN A 50 14.16 -3.22 -6.40
CA GLN A 50 14.75 -4.51 -6.73
C GLN A 50 16.22 -4.62 -6.30
N TYR A 51 17.01 -3.56 -6.49
CA TYR A 51 18.46 -3.58 -6.24
C TYR A 51 18.86 -3.11 -4.84
N ALA A 52 18.03 -2.34 -4.14
CA ALA A 52 18.36 -1.82 -2.81
C ALA A 52 17.32 -2.21 -1.74
N LEU A 53 16.05 -1.82 -1.88
CA LEU A 53 15.09 -1.97 -0.78
C LEU A 53 14.66 -3.43 -0.55
N LYS A 54 14.37 -4.21 -1.59
CA LYS A 54 13.94 -5.61 -1.52
C LYS A 54 15.03 -6.52 -0.89
N PRO A 55 16.32 -6.42 -1.27
CA PRO A 55 17.39 -7.16 -0.59
C PRO A 55 17.54 -6.78 0.89
N VAL A 56 17.52 -5.48 1.21
CA VAL A 56 17.63 -5.00 2.60
C VAL A 56 16.43 -5.45 3.43
N ALA A 57 15.22 -5.39 2.89
CA ALA A 57 13.99 -5.84 3.54
C ALA A 57 14.01 -7.36 3.82
N ARG A 58 14.49 -8.18 2.86
CA ARG A 58 14.69 -9.62 3.07
C ARG A 58 15.73 -9.91 4.16
N GLY A 59 16.84 -9.17 4.17
CA GLY A 59 17.85 -9.26 5.23
C GLY A 59 17.27 -8.90 6.61
N TYR A 60 16.45 -7.84 6.69
CA TYR A 60 15.74 -7.46 7.91
C TYR A 60 14.75 -8.53 8.38
N GLN A 61 13.96 -9.09 7.46
CA GLN A 61 13.02 -10.18 7.78
C GLN A 61 13.74 -11.45 8.26
N TRP A 62 14.92 -11.73 7.71
CA TRP A 62 15.77 -12.85 8.12
C TRP A 62 16.42 -12.62 9.49
N ALA A 63 16.94 -11.41 9.76
CA ALA A 63 17.68 -11.11 10.98
C ALA A 63 16.79 -10.82 12.20
N VAL A 64 15.61 -10.23 12.00
CA VAL A 64 14.74 -9.76 13.09
C VAL A 64 13.49 -10.63 13.15
N PRO A 65 13.21 -11.33 14.27
CA PRO A 65 12.01 -12.15 14.43
C PRO A 65 10.71 -11.35 14.29
N GLN A 66 9.63 -12.03 13.86
CA GLN A 66 8.33 -11.39 13.62
C GLN A 66 7.82 -10.55 14.80
N PRO A 67 7.84 -11.00 16.08
CA PRO A 67 7.34 -10.19 17.19
C PRO A 67 8.06 -8.84 17.35
N MET A 68 9.36 -8.80 17.07
CA MET A 68 10.14 -7.55 17.13
C MET A 68 9.77 -6.61 15.96
N ARG A 69 9.57 -7.16 14.75
CA ARG A 69 9.11 -6.36 13.60
C ARG A 69 7.70 -5.82 13.81
N ASP A 70 6.83 -6.60 14.46
CA ASP A 70 5.49 -6.16 14.83
C ASP A 70 5.57 -5.01 15.83
N SER A 71 6.47 -5.07 16.81
CA SER A 71 6.70 -3.94 17.73
C SER A 71 7.22 -2.69 17.04
N VAL A 72 8.14 -2.81 16.07
CA VAL A 72 8.59 -1.68 15.25
C VAL A 72 7.43 -1.09 14.46
N THR A 73 6.59 -1.95 13.87
CA THR A 73 5.40 -1.55 13.13
C THR A 73 4.40 -0.81 14.01
N ASN A 74 4.15 -1.32 15.22
CA ASN A 74 3.25 -0.71 16.20
C ASN A 74 3.78 0.64 16.68
N PHE A 75 5.09 0.77 16.92
CA PHE A 75 5.71 2.02 17.35
C PHE A 75 5.47 3.15 16.34
N PHE A 76 5.78 2.89 15.06
CA PHE A 76 5.54 3.88 14.00
C PHE A 76 4.06 4.13 13.77
N SER A 77 3.22 3.09 13.88
CA SER A 77 1.78 3.26 13.82
C SER A 77 1.24 4.14 14.94
N ASN A 78 1.72 4.01 16.17
CA ASN A 78 1.27 4.79 17.31
C ASN A 78 1.60 6.28 17.14
N ILE A 79 2.79 6.58 16.61
CA ILE A 79 3.16 7.94 16.20
C ILE A 79 2.22 8.41 15.07
N GLY A 80 1.90 7.51 14.14
CA GLY A 80 1.01 7.80 13.04
C GLY A 80 -0.42 8.17 13.47
N ASP A 81 -0.93 7.48 14.48
CA ASP A 81 -2.28 7.69 15.01
C ASP A 81 -2.47 9.13 15.53
N VAL A 82 -1.40 9.85 15.92
CA VAL A 82 -1.45 11.26 16.35
C VAL A 82 -1.95 12.18 15.24
N TYR A 83 -1.34 12.09 14.05
CA TYR A 83 -1.74 12.95 12.94
C TYR A 83 -3.02 12.45 12.26
N ILE A 84 -3.32 11.14 12.33
CA ILE A 84 -4.60 10.58 11.89
C ILE A 84 -5.74 11.17 12.73
N ALA A 85 -5.57 11.19 14.06
CA ALA A 85 -6.53 11.81 14.96
C ALA A 85 -6.74 13.30 14.64
N ALA A 86 -5.66 14.05 14.42
CA ALA A 86 -5.75 15.46 14.05
C ALA A 86 -6.54 15.66 12.75
N ASN A 87 -6.28 14.86 11.71
CA ASN A 87 -7.02 14.92 10.45
C ASN A 87 -8.49 14.51 10.60
N ASN A 88 -8.80 13.50 11.42
CA ASN A 88 -10.18 13.12 11.73
C ASN A 88 -10.93 14.25 12.43
N LEU A 89 -10.30 14.92 13.41
CA LEU A 89 -10.88 16.07 14.08
C LEU A 89 -11.07 17.26 13.15
N VAL A 90 -10.11 17.54 12.25
CA VAL A 90 -10.26 18.56 11.22
C VAL A 90 -11.48 18.23 10.35
N GLN A 91 -11.62 16.99 9.89
CA GLN A 91 -12.79 16.52 9.11
C GLN A 91 -14.11 16.43 9.93
N LEU A 92 -14.14 16.92 11.18
CA LEU A 92 -15.29 16.85 12.09
C LEU A 92 -15.77 15.41 12.41
N LYS A 93 -14.92 14.40 12.17
CA LYS A 93 -15.14 13.00 12.57
C LYS A 93 -14.72 12.81 14.02
N ILE A 94 -15.48 13.42 14.94
CA ILE A 94 -15.12 13.50 16.36
C ILE A 94 -14.97 12.12 16.99
N ALA A 95 -15.86 11.17 16.69
CA ALA A 95 -15.78 9.82 17.22
C ALA A 95 -14.49 9.10 16.80
N ASP A 96 -14.15 9.15 15.51
CA ASP A 96 -12.95 8.54 14.96
C ASP A 96 -11.69 9.20 15.54
N GLY A 97 -11.66 10.53 15.59
CA GLY A 97 -10.53 11.29 16.13
C GLY A 97 -10.28 11.04 17.63
N VAL A 98 -11.34 10.99 18.44
CA VAL A 98 -11.22 10.61 19.86
C VAL A 98 -10.80 9.15 20.00
N GLY A 99 -11.32 8.26 19.15
CA GLY A 99 -10.90 6.86 19.10
C GLY A 99 -9.40 6.71 18.86
N ASP A 100 -8.85 7.42 17.87
CA ASP A 100 -7.43 7.41 17.56
C ASP A 100 -6.57 8.03 18.68
N ILE A 101 -7.02 9.11 19.33
CA ILE A 101 -6.35 9.64 20.53
C ILE A 101 -6.30 8.59 21.64
N MET A 102 -7.41 7.88 21.87
CA MET A 102 -7.45 6.82 22.87
C MET A 102 -6.51 5.66 22.52
N ARG A 103 -6.38 5.33 21.22
CA ARG A 103 -5.37 4.36 20.76
C ARG A 103 -3.96 4.83 21.12
N VAL A 104 -3.62 6.08 20.81
CA VAL A 104 -2.30 6.66 21.15
C VAL A 104 -2.03 6.58 22.65
N VAL A 105 -3.00 7.00 23.47
CA VAL A 105 -2.85 7.00 24.93
C VAL A 105 -2.66 5.58 25.45
N ILE A 106 -3.50 4.63 25.04
CA ILE A 106 -3.45 3.25 25.53
C ILE A 106 -2.15 2.57 25.09
N ASN A 107 -1.77 2.69 23.82
CA ASN A 107 -0.55 2.07 23.31
C ASN A 107 0.71 2.72 23.89
N THR A 108 0.68 4.02 24.18
CA THR A 108 1.81 4.70 24.83
C THR A 108 1.94 4.29 26.30
N VAL A 109 0.84 4.27 27.05
CA VAL A 109 0.85 4.00 28.50
C VAL A 109 0.98 2.51 28.81
N PHE A 110 0.13 1.67 28.20
CA PHE A 110 0.08 0.24 28.47
C PHE A 110 0.88 -0.58 27.45
N GLY A 111 1.13 -0.03 26.26
CA GLY A 111 1.88 -0.68 25.19
C GLY A 111 3.36 -0.32 25.15
N VAL A 112 3.93 0.20 26.24
CA VAL A 112 5.36 0.56 26.37
C VAL A 112 5.80 1.51 25.24
N GLY A 113 5.21 2.72 25.20
CA GLY A 113 5.54 3.72 24.20
C GLY A 113 5.07 3.39 22.77
N GLY A 114 4.11 2.48 22.63
CA GLY A 114 3.56 2.05 21.35
C GLY A 114 4.18 0.79 20.76
N LEU A 115 5.09 0.10 21.46
CA LEU A 115 5.66 -1.18 21.01
C LEU A 115 4.63 -2.32 20.99
N PHE A 116 3.59 -2.25 21.81
CA PHE A 116 2.50 -3.22 21.84
C PHE A 116 1.17 -2.53 21.55
N ASP A 117 0.38 -3.10 20.64
CA ASP A 117 -0.94 -2.58 20.27
C ASP A 117 -2.04 -3.09 21.22
N VAL A 118 -2.03 -2.55 22.44
CA VAL A 118 -3.02 -2.84 23.48
C VAL A 118 -4.40 -2.29 23.12
N ALA A 119 -4.45 -1.20 22.35
CA ALA A 119 -5.69 -0.57 21.92
C ALA A 119 -6.54 -1.50 21.04
N THR A 120 -5.90 -2.31 20.20
CA THR A 120 -6.60 -3.34 19.41
C THR A 120 -7.17 -4.44 20.29
N LEU A 121 -6.50 -4.83 21.39
CA LEU A 121 -7.08 -5.75 22.38
C LEU A 121 -8.31 -5.14 23.07
N ALA A 122 -8.32 -3.82 23.27
CA ALA A 122 -9.45 -3.05 23.75
C ALA A 122 -10.54 -2.80 22.69
N LYS A 123 -10.43 -3.41 21.50
CA LYS A 123 -11.37 -3.29 20.36
C LYS A 123 -11.55 -1.85 19.85
N LEU A 124 -10.54 -1.00 19.99
CA LEU A 124 -10.58 0.32 19.40
C LEU A 124 -10.29 0.23 17.90
N PRO A 125 -11.22 0.67 17.03
CA PRO A 125 -11.01 0.64 15.58
C PRO A 125 -9.85 1.55 15.20
N LYS A 126 -9.05 1.11 14.24
CA LYS A 126 -7.95 1.89 13.70
C LYS A 126 -8.39 2.55 12.39
N HIS A 127 -8.13 3.84 12.27
CA HIS A 127 -8.44 4.60 11.06
C HIS A 127 -7.18 4.83 10.21
N ALA A 128 -7.40 5.21 8.95
CA ALA A 128 -6.35 5.66 8.06
C ALA A 128 -6.75 7.02 7.51
N ASN A 129 -5.92 8.03 7.76
CA ASN A 129 -6.18 9.38 7.31
C ASN A 129 -4.87 10.14 7.11
N ASP A 130 -4.90 11.14 6.25
CA ASP A 130 -3.76 12.03 5.95
C ASP A 130 -4.30 13.37 5.44
N PHE A 131 -3.44 14.39 5.33
CA PHE A 131 -3.89 15.71 4.90
C PHE A 131 -4.45 15.71 3.48
N GLY A 132 -3.97 14.82 2.60
CA GLY A 132 -4.52 14.64 1.26
C GLY A 132 -5.98 14.16 1.28
N VAL A 133 -6.34 13.23 2.18
CA VAL A 133 -7.73 12.79 2.38
C VAL A 133 -8.55 13.93 2.95
N THR A 134 -8.02 14.69 3.91
CA THR A 134 -8.68 15.86 4.48
C THR A 134 -9.03 16.90 3.42
N LEU A 135 -8.10 17.22 2.53
CA LEU A 135 -8.37 18.10 1.39
C LEU A 135 -9.47 17.51 0.49
N GLY A 136 -9.43 16.20 0.22
CA GLY A 136 -10.47 15.50 -0.54
C GLY A 136 -11.85 15.56 0.13
N HIS A 137 -11.92 15.45 1.45
CA HIS A 137 -13.15 15.57 2.23
C HIS A 137 -13.81 16.95 2.06
N TYR A 138 -13.00 18.01 1.94
CA TYR A 138 -13.48 19.36 1.65
C TYR A 138 -13.66 19.67 0.15
N GLY A 139 -13.66 18.65 -0.71
CA GLY A 139 -13.95 18.80 -2.12
C GLY A 139 -12.77 19.27 -2.98
N VAL A 140 -11.54 19.31 -2.45
CA VAL A 140 -10.36 19.56 -3.29
C VAL A 140 -10.17 18.37 -4.23
N PRO A 141 -10.22 18.57 -5.56
CA PRO A 141 -10.08 17.48 -6.51
C PRO A 141 -8.67 16.89 -6.42
N SER A 142 -8.54 15.58 -6.65
CA SER A 142 -7.23 14.91 -6.60
C SER A 142 -6.23 15.50 -7.60
N GLY A 143 -6.72 15.96 -8.76
CA GLY A 143 -5.90 16.33 -9.90
C GLY A 143 -5.29 15.11 -10.59
N PRO A 144 -4.37 15.31 -11.56
CA PRO A 144 -3.68 14.22 -12.24
C PRO A 144 -2.95 13.28 -11.28
N TYR A 145 -2.91 11.99 -11.65
CA TYR A 145 -2.07 10.99 -11.00
C TYR A 145 -0.60 11.24 -11.34
N LEU A 146 0.28 11.11 -10.35
CA LEU A 146 1.72 11.27 -10.48
C LEU A 146 2.42 10.09 -9.81
N VAL A 147 3.59 9.71 -10.31
CA VAL A 147 4.53 8.85 -9.57
C VAL A 147 5.72 9.71 -9.13
N LEU A 148 5.89 9.84 -7.82
CA LEU A 148 7.00 10.56 -7.22
C LEU A 148 8.25 9.68 -7.16
N PRO A 149 9.45 10.23 -7.41
CA PRO A 149 10.70 9.51 -7.22
C PRO A 149 10.82 9.07 -5.75
N LEU A 150 11.17 7.80 -5.52
CA LEU A 150 11.31 7.12 -4.23
C LEU A 150 10.04 6.98 -3.40
N LEU A 151 9.13 7.97 -3.45
CA LEU A 151 7.90 8.00 -2.63
C LEU A 151 6.74 7.23 -3.27
N GLY A 152 6.74 7.05 -4.60
CA GLY A 152 5.78 6.21 -5.30
C GLY A 152 4.48 6.92 -5.73
N PRO A 153 3.35 6.18 -5.83
CA PRO A 153 2.07 6.67 -6.33
C PRO A 153 1.50 7.86 -5.53
N SER A 154 1.03 8.89 -6.22
CA SER A 154 0.40 10.07 -5.61
C SER A 154 -0.57 10.76 -6.58
N THR A 155 -1.26 11.81 -6.12
CA THR A 155 -1.95 12.80 -6.97
C THR A 155 -1.41 14.20 -6.68
N VAL A 156 -1.77 15.21 -7.46
CA VAL A 156 -1.37 16.61 -7.17
C VAL A 156 -1.80 17.02 -5.76
N ARG A 157 -3.05 16.74 -5.40
CA ARG A 157 -3.58 17.03 -4.06
C ARG A 157 -2.85 16.23 -2.99
N ASP A 158 -2.69 14.93 -3.20
CA ASP A 158 -2.05 14.08 -2.18
C ASP A 158 -0.57 14.45 -2.02
N THR A 159 0.11 14.92 -3.07
CA THR A 159 1.49 15.43 -2.99
C THR A 159 1.60 16.71 -2.17
N ALA A 160 0.64 17.63 -2.31
CA ALA A 160 0.54 18.78 -1.41
C ALA A 160 0.23 18.33 0.03
N GLY A 161 -0.61 17.31 0.18
CA GLY A 161 -0.88 16.64 1.46
C GLY A 161 0.38 16.14 2.15
N LEU A 162 1.22 15.40 1.41
CA LEU A 162 2.49 14.86 1.90
C LEU A 162 3.40 15.94 2.49
N ALA A 163 3.42 17.16 1.94
CA ALA A 163 4.23 18.26 2.49
C ALA A 163 3.74 18.71 3.87
N VAL A 164 2.42 18.72 4.09
CA VAL A 164 1.81 19.04 5.39
C VAL A 164 2.01 17.89 6.37
N ASP A 165 1.78 16.65 5.93
CA ASP A 165 2.03 15.45 6.74
C ASP A 165 3.50 15.37 7.18
N TYR A 166 4.42 15.76 6.28
CA TYR A 166 5.85 15.87 6.57
C TYR A 166 6.18 16.90 7.64
N ALA A 167 5.59 18.10 7.56
CA ALA A 167 5.76 19.13 8.56
C ALA A 167 5.09 18.76 9.90
N GLY A 168 4.03 17.96 9.88
CA GLY A 168 3.32 17.49 11.07
C GLY A 168 3.95 16.26 11.73
N ASN A 169 4.89 15.58 11.07
CA ASN A 169 5.49 14.35 11.61
C ASN A 169 6.52 14.67 12.72
N PRO A 170 6.31 14.23 13.97
CA PRO A 170 7.24 14.50 15.07
C PRO A 170 8.63 13.87 14.84
N LEU A 171 8.72 12.78 14.06
CA LEU A 171 9.99 12.13 13.72
C LEU A 171 10.93 13.04 12.92
N THR A 172 10.37 13.99 12.16
CA THR A 172 11.13 14.98 11.38
C THR A 172 11.97 15.91 12.28
N TYR A 173 11.59 16.06 13.54
CA TYR A 173 12.21 17.01 14.47
C TYR A 173 13.14 16.35 15.51
N VAL A 174 13.28 15.02 15.47
CA VAL A 174 14.16 14.28 16.38
C VAL A 174 15.62 14.65 16.14
N ARG A 175 16.34 14.98 17.22
CA ARG A 175 17.77 15.32 17.19
C ARG A 175 18.60 14.25 17.93
N PRO A 176 19.83 13.95 17.45
CA PRO A 176 20.48 14.52 16.27
C PRO A 176 19.88 14.00 14.95
N ASP A 177 20.11 14.70 13.84
CA ASP A 177 19.48 14.41 12.54
C ASP A 177 19.72 12.98 12.05
N GLY A 178 20.88 12.42 12.37
CA GLY A 178 21.20 11.02 12.07
C GLY A 178 20.21 10.03 12.68
N VAL A 179 19.64 10.33 13.85
CA VAL A 179 18.60 9.49 14.49
C VAL A 179 17.28 9.61 13.71
N SER A 180 16.89 10.81 13.30
CA SER A 180 15.69 11.01 12.48
C SER A 180 15.77 10.26 11.15
N TRP A 181 16.90 10.39 10.43
CA TRP A 181 17.17 9.61 9.22
C TRP A 181 17.22 8.11 9.46
N GLY A 182 17.78 7.67 10.59
CA GLY A 182 17.78 6.27 11.00
C GLY A 182 16.37 5.71 11.23
N LEU A 183 15.51 6.47 11.92
CA LEU A 183 14.11 6.09 12.17
C LEU A 183 13.30 6.03 10.87
N PHE A 184 13.50 6.99 9.97
CA PHE A 184 12.89 6.96 8.64
C PHE A 184 13.34 5.73 7.84
N GLY A 185 14.65 5.46 7.78
CA GLY A 185 15.19 4.29 7.09
C GLY A 185 14.66 2.98 7.68
N LEU A 186 14.59 2.88 9.00
CA LEU A 186 14.01 1.73 9.69
C LEU A 186 12.53 1.56 9.33
N ASN A 187 11.73 2.62 9.34
CA ASN A 187 10.33 2.56 8.98
C ASN A 187 10.13 2.15 7.51
N LEU A 188 10.94 2.69 6.59
CA LEU A 188 10.92 2.34 5.18
C LEU A 188 11.23 0.84 4.98
N VAL A 189 12.32 0.35 5.58
CA VAL A 189 12.72 -1.07 5.49
C VAL A 189 11.67 -1.98 6.12
N ASN A 190 11.17 -1.64 7.30
CA ASN A 190 10.15 -2.40 8.01
C ASN A 190 8.84 -2.47 7.21
N THR A 191 8.40 -1.34 6.64
CA THR A 191 7.23 -1.29 5.76
C THR A 191 7.44 -2.14 4.51
N ARG A 192 8.60 -2.05 3.87
CA ARG A 192 8.89 -2.88 2.69
C ARG A 192 8.93 -4.37 3.02
N ALA A 193 9.50 -4.75 4.17
CA ALA A 193 9.54 -6.13 4.64
C ALA A 193 8.13 -6.71 4.83
N ASN A 194 7.21 -5.93 5.41
CA ASN A 194 5.80 -6.32 5.56
C ASN A 194 5.06 -6.43 4.21
N LEU A 195 5.57 -5.78 3.16
CA LEU A 195 5.01 -5.79 1.81
C LEU A 195 5.68 -6.80 0.86
N LEU A 196 6.66 -7.59 1.31
CA LEU A 196 7.36 -8.55 0.45
C LEU A 196 6.38 -9.58 -0.15
N GLY A 197 5.52 -10.18 0.67
CA GLY A 197 4.54 -11.17 0.21
C GLY A 197 3.55 -10.61 -0.81
N ALA A 198 2.98 -9.43 -0.55
CA ALA A 198 2.08 -8.76 -1.49
C ALA A 198 2.81 -8.36 -2.78
N GLY A 199 4.08 -7.94 -2.68
CA GLY A 199 4.91 -7.59 -3.82
C GLY A 199 5.22 -8.78 -4.73
N ASP A 200 5.48 -9.95 -4.15
CA ASP A 200 5.75 -11.18 -4.91
C ASP A 200 4.48 -11.68 -5.62
N VAL A 201 3.29 -11.53 -5.02
CA VAL A 201 2.00 -11.80 -5.68
C VAL A 201 1.75 -10.82 -6.83
N LEU A 202 1.97 -9.52 -6.60
CA LEU A 202 1.86 -8.50 -7.65
C LEU A 202 2.79 -8.81 -8.83
N GLU A 203 4.01 -9.23 -8.53
CA GLU A 203 5.02 -9.58 -9.53
C GLU A 203 4.63 -10.82 -10.35
N ALA A 204 3.98 -11.80 -9.73
CA ALA A 204 3.53 -13.02 -10.40
C ALA A 204 2.22 -12.82 -11.20
N ALA A 205 1.31 -11.96 -10.73
CA ALA A 205 -0.06 -11.88 -11.26
C ALA A 205 -0.32 -10.70 -12.21
N ALA A 206 0.44 -9.60 -12.12
CA ALA A 206 0.14 -8.40 -12.90
C ALA A 206 0.87 -8.36 -14.25
N ILE A 207 0.09 -8.37 -15.34
CA ILE A 207 0.59 -8.17 -16.70
C ILE A 207 1.19 -6.77 -16.88
N ASP A 208 0.53 -5.73 -16.35
CA ASP A 208 1.04 -4.36 -16.29
C ASP A 208 1.04 -3.87 -14.83
N LYS A 209 2.20 -4.04 -14.16
CA LYS A 209 2.37 -3.69 -12.75
C LYS A 209 2.05 -2.21 -12.49
N TYR A 210 2.39 -1.32 -13.44
CA TYR A 210 2.15 0.12 -13.29
C TYR A 210 0.65 0.44 -13.22
N SER A 211 -0.13 -0.01 -14.19
CA SER A 211 -1.57 0.31 -14.23
C SER A 211 -2.31 -0.34 -13.07
N PHE A 212 -1.92 -1.55 -12.64
CA PHE A 212 -2.45 -2.18 -11.44
C PHE A 212 -2.22 -1.33 -10.19
N VAL A 213 -0.97 -0.89 -9.95
CA VAL A 213 -0.62 -0.06 -8.79
C VAL A 213 -1.34 1.29 -8.83
N ARG A 214 -1.40 1.94 -10.01
CA ARG A 214 -2.13 3.20 -10.19
C ARG A 214 -3.61 3.05 -9.83
N ASN A 215 -4.27 2.04 -10.38
CA ASN A 215 -5.70 1.82 -10.18
C ASN A 215 -6.00 1.46 -8.71
N ALA A 216 -5.20 0.59 -8.10
CA ALA A 216 -5.32 0.23 -6.69
C ALA A 216 -5.11 1.45 -5.77
N TYR A 217 -4.14 2.31 -6.09
CA TYR A 217 -3.93 3.58 -5.37
C TYR A 217 -5.17 4.47 -5.46
N LEU A 218 -5.65 4.78 -6.67
CA LEU A 218 -6.80 5.67 -6.87
C LEU A 218 -8.08 5.12 -6.22
N GLN A 219 -8.34 3.82 -6.33
CA GLN A 219 -9.48 3.16 -5.70
C GLN A 219 -9.42 3.28 -4.17
N ARG A 220 -8.24 3.02 -3.57
CA ARG A 220 -8.03 3.19 -2.14
C ARG A 220 -8.26 4.63 -1.69
N ARG A 221 -7.74 5.63 -2.42
CA ARG A 221 -7.94 7.05 -2.09
C ARG A 221 -9.41 7.43 -2.14
N GLN A 222 -10.14 6.98 -3.15
CA GLN A 222 -11.57 7.22 -3.25
C GLN A 222 -12.34 6.61 -2.07
N ALA A 223 -11.97 5.40 -1.63
CA ALA A 223 -12.58 4.75 -0.48
C ALA A 223 -12.33 5.53 0.83
N LEU A 224 -11.12 6.06 1.04
CA LEU A 224 -10.78 6.85 2.23
C LEU A 224 -11.54 8.18 2.30
N ILE A 225 -11.70 8.85 1.15
CA ILE A 225 -12.38 10.15 1.08
C ILE A 225 -13.91 9.98 1.22
N GLY A 226 -14.48 8.99 0.54
CA GLY A 226 -15.91 8.76 0.53
C GLY A 226 -16.49 8.29 1.87
N GLY A 227 -15.67 7.70 2.74
CA GLY A 227 -16.15 6.93 3.89
C GLY A 227 -17.11 5.82 3.45
N ALA A 228 -17.63 5.03 4.40
CA ALA A 228 -18.65 4.02 4.11
C ALA A 228 -19.95 4.59 3.49
N THR A 229 -20.09 5.92 3.41
CA THR A 229 -21.29 6.63 2.96
C THR A 229 -21.24 7.04 1.47
N GLY A 230 -20.08 6.93 0.80
CA GLY A 230 -19.91 7.43 -0.58
C GLY A 230 -19.57 6.37 -1.63
N ALA A 231 -19.23 5.14 -1.22
CA ALA A 231 -18.91 4.07 -2.16
C ALA A 231 -20.17 3.49 -2.85
N GLN A 232 -21.33 3.59 -2.19
CA GLN A 232 -22.57 2.95 -2.65
C GLN A 232 -23.37 3.79 -3.65
N SER A 233 -23.05 5.08 -3.81
CA SER A 233 -23.81 5.99 -4.69
C SER A 233 -23.25 6.11 -6.11
N ASN A 234 -22.07 5.56 -6.41
CA ASN A 234 -21.41 5.68 -7.72
C ASN A 234 -20.76 4.39 -8.25
N LEU A 235 -21.03 3.25 -7.62
CA LEU A 235 -20.80 1.96 -8.29
C LEU A 235 -21.95 1.78 -9.28
N PRO A 236 -21.69 1.42 -10.56
CA PRO A 236 -22.74 0.83 -11.38
C PRO A 236 -23.38 -0.30 -10.58
N ASP A 237 -24.70 -0.25 -10.42
CA ASP A 237 -25.47 -1.32 -9.82
C ASP A 237 -25.30 -2.56 -10.70
N TYR A 238 -24.31 -3.39 -10.36
CA TYR A 238 -24.24 -4.77 -10.82
C TYR A 238 -25.29 -5.52 -10.01
N GLY A 239 -26.55 -5.26 -10.38
CA GLY A 239 -27.72 -5.73 -9.67
C GLY A 239 -27.59 -7.19 -9.30
N SER A 240 -28.02 -7.48 -8.07
CA SER A 240 -28.22 -8.81 -7.49
C SER A 240 -29.25 -9.67 -8.22
N GLU A 241 -29.43 -9.50 -9.53
CA GLU A 241 -30.42 -10.18 -10.37
C GLU A 241 -29.84 -10.83 -11.64
N ALA A 242 -28.53 -10.77 -11.88
CA ALA A 242 -27.91 -11.60 -12.92
C ALA A 242 -27.43 -12.93 -12.31
N PRO A 243 -28.08 -14.08 -12.60
CA PRO A 243 -27.56 -15.36 -12.16
C PRO A 243 -26.18 -15.60 -12.80
N PRO A 244 -25.22 -16.19 -12.07
CA PRO A 244 -23.89 -16.46 -12.60
C PRO A 244 -24.01 -17.37 -13.84
N PRO A 245 -23.19 -17.15 -14.89
CA PRO A 245 -23.16 -18.03 -16.04
C PRO A 245 -22.72 -19.44 -15.60
N ASN A 246 -23.50 -20.44 -16.01
CA ASN A 246 -23.28 -21.84 -15.66
C ASN A 246 -22.11 -22.38 -16.50
N TYR A 247 -21.00 -22.73 -15.85
CA TYR A 247 -19.87 -23.40 -16.49
C TYR A 247 -19.93 -24.89 -16.14
N GLU A 248 -20.44 -25.71 -17.06
CA GLU A 248 -20.34 -27.17 -16.98
C GLU A 248 -18.94 -27.59 -17.45
N MET A 249 -18.14 -28.15 -16.55
CA MET A 249 -16.83 -28.74 -16.86
C MET A 249 -17.00 -30.25 -17.06
N PRO A 250 -16.48 -30.87 -18.14
CA PRO A 250 -16.54 -32.32 -18.33
C PRO A 250 -15.62 -33.05 -17.33
N GLU A 251 -16.09 -34.15 -16.73
CA GLU A 251 -15.28 -35.01 -15.87
C GLU A 251 -14.22 -35.79 -16.67
N GLU A 252 -12.97 -35.83 -16.19
CA GLU A 252 -11.92 -36.69 -16.74
C GLU A 252 -11.15 -37.42 -15.61
N GLY A 253 -11.44 -38.72 -15.46
CA GLY A 253 -10.42 -39.75 -15.24
C GLY A 253 -10.04 -40.16 -13.80
N ALA A 254 -10.80 -41.09 -13.20
CA ALA A 254 -10.29 -41.98 -12.16
C ALA A 254 -9.33 -43.03 -12.77
N ALA A 255 -8.15 -43.22 -12.17
CA ALA A 255 -7.21 -44.28 -12.51
C ALA A 255 -7.66 -45.66 -11.97
N ALA A 256 -7.41 -46.69 -12.78
CA ALA A 256 -7.89 -48.07 -12.66
C ALA A 256 -7.45 -48.86 -11.40
N PRO A 257 -8.09 -50.03 -11.17
CA PRO A 257 -7.36 -51.25 -10.86
C PRO A 257 -7.55 -52.34 -11.93
N ALA A 258 -6.54 -53.19 -12.06
CA ALA A 258 -6.46 -54.28 -13.01
C ALA A 258 -7.20 -55.55 -12.55
N SER A 259 -7.99 -56.15 -13.45
CA SER A 259 -8.13 -57.61 -13.65
C SER A 259 -9.03 -57.87 -14.86
N GLY A 260 -8.58 -58.68 -15.81
CA GLY A 260 -9.19 -58.79 -17.14
C GLY A 260 -10.33 -59.79 -17.28
N ALA A 261 -11.07 -59.64 -18.39
CA ALA A 261 -11.64 -60.72 -19.20
C ALA A 261 -12.33 -60.13 -20.46
N ALA A 262 -11.82 -60.54 -21.62
CA ALA A 262 -12.47 -60.81 -22.92
C ALA A 262 -13.53 -59.88 -23.58
N SER A 263 -13.37 -59.82 -24.92
CA SER A 263 -14.33 -59.61 -26.03
C SER A 263 -14.54 -58.19 -26.60
N ALA A 264 -14.22 -58.03 -27.89
CA ALA A 264 -14.65 -56.96 -28.80
C ALA A 264 -15.88 -57.42 -29.64
N PRO A 265 -16.41 -56.67 -30.63
CA PRO A 265 -16.36 -55.23 -30.96
C PRO A 265 -17.76 -54.60 -31.28
N ALA A 266 -17.79 -53.27 -31.57
CA ALA A 266 -18.50 -52.60 -32.69
C ALA A 266 -19.34 -51.32 -32.36
N ALA A 267 -18.98 -50.25 -33.07
CA ALA A 267 -19.77 -49.21 -33.76
C ALA A 267 -21.01 -48.50 -33.15
N ALA A 268 -20.87 -47.17 -33.05
CA ALA A 268 -21.74 -46.08 -33.56
C ALA A 268 -23.07 -45.65 -32.87
N SER A 269 -23.12 -44.32 -32.63
CA SER A 269 -24.26 -43.35 -32.67
C SER A 269 -25.33 -43.29 -31.55
N ALA A 270 -25.23 -42.21 -30.74
CA ALA A 270 -26.21 -41.19 -30.22
C ALA A 270 -27.74 -41.50 -30.10
N PRO A 271 -28.55 -40.62 -29.45
CA PRO A 271 -28.42 -39.81 -28.21
C PRO A 271 -29.65 -40.00 -27.27
N THR A 272 -29.67 -39.41 -26.05
CA THR A 272 -30.82 -38.67 -25.40
C THR A 272 -30.80 -38.63 -23.86
N ALA A 273 -31.03 -37.41 -23.34
CA ALA A 273 -31.89 -36.96 -22.24
C ALA A 273 -31.91 -37.65 -20.85
N ALA A 274 -31.40 -36.87 -19.89
CA ALA A 274 -32.12 -36.31 -18.72
C ALA A 274 -32.41 -37.15 -17.46
N SER A 275 -32.14 -36.45 -16.33
CA SER A 275 -32.89 -36.42 -15.07
C SER A 275 -32.41 -37.32 -13.91
N GLY A 276 -32.05 -36.67 -12.79
CA GLY A 276 -32.63 -37.05 -11.50
C GLY A 276 -31.69 -37.15 -10.29
N ALA A 277 -31.61 -36.06 -9.53
CA ALA A 277 -31.68 -35.96 -8.07
C ALA A 277 -30.63 -36.65 -7.14
N ALA A 278 -30.20 -35.83 -6.16
CA ALA A 278 -29.38 -36.06 -4.95
C ALA A 278 -30.02 -37.08 -3.94
N PRO A 279 -29.51 -37.31 -2.69
CA PRO A 279 -28.38 -36.68 -1.96
C PRO A 279 -27.53 -37.63 -1.08
N GLY A 280 -26.53 -37.09 -0.37
CA GLY A 280 -26.22 -37.52 1.00
C GLY A 280 -24.78 -37.94 1.35
N ALA A 281 -24.08 -37.01 2.03
CA ALA A 281 -23.18 -37.23 3.16
C ALA A 281 -21.90 -38.09 3.01
N ALA A 282 -20.73 -37.43 3.12
CA ALA A 282 -19.86 -37.47 4.31
C ALA A 282 -18.40 -37.16 3.94
N GLU A 283 -17.91 -36.09 4.56
CA GLU A 283 -16.52 -35.63 4.74
C GLU A 283 -15.52 -36.73 5.16
N PRO A 284 -14.18 -36.57 4.97
CA PRO A 284 -13.45 -35.53 5.70
C PRO A 284 -12.26 -34.81 5.01
N ALA A 285 -12.10 -33.57 5.48
CA ALA A 285 -10.86 -32.89 5.90
C ALA A 285 -9.80 -32.49 4.85
N SER A 286 -9.82 -31.20 4.49
CA SER A 286 -8.72 -30.44 3.89
C SER A 286 -7.93 -29.68 4.97
N ALA A 287 -6.59 -29.73 4.87
CA ALA A 287 -5.67 -28.99 5.72
C ALA A 287 -5.64 -27.50 5.33
N ALA A 288 -5.80 -26.65 6.34
CA ALA A 288 -5.97 -25.21 6.26
C ALA A 288 -4.72 -24.46 5.79
N ALA A 289 -4.91 -23.51 4.87
CA ALA A 289 -3.99 -22.40 4.64
C ALA A 289 -4.15 -21.34 5.75
N PRO A 290 -3.05 -20.73 6.25
CA PRO A 290 -3.14 -19.81 7.38
C PRO A 290 -3.66 -18.43 6.96
N ASN A 291 -4.69 -17.98 7.67
CA ASN A 291 -5.02 -16.57 7.83
C ASN A 291 -3.81 -15.79 8.34
N PRO A 292 -3.44 -14.63 7.78
CA PRO A 292 -2.72 -13.62 8.53
C PRO A 292 -3.75 -12.68 9.16
N SER A 293 -4.11 -12.99 10.40
CA SER A 293 -4.70 -12.06 11.34
C SER A 293 -3.78 -10.83 11.52
N SER A 294 -4.38 -9.68 11.84
CA SER A 294 -3.74 -8.43 12.23
C SER A 294 -3.20 -7.59 11.06
N ALA A 295 -4.10 -6.91 10.36
CA ALA A 295 -3.74 -5.82 9.46
C ALA A 295 -3.22 -4.60 10.25
N THR A 296 -2.06 -4.71 10.86
CA THR A 296 -1.22 -3.55 11.21
C THR A 296 -0.52 -3.09 9.93
N ASN A 297 -1.31 -2.84 8.87
CA ASN A 297 -0.79 -2.22 7.67
C ASN A 297 -0.54 -0.75 8.01
N VAL A 298 0.72 -0.41 8.24
CA VAL A 298 1.21 0.95 8.07
C VAL A 298 0.79 1.37 6.66
N PRO A 299 -0.09 2.39 6.49
CA PRO A 299 -0.34 2.97 5.19
C PRO A 299 1.00 3.28 4.51
N ALA A 300 1.16 2.91 3.23
CA ALA A 300 2.39 3.21 2.48
C ALA A 300 2.76 4.72 2.48
N GLN A 301 1.83 5.57 2.89
CA GLN A 301 1.95 7.02 3.03
C GLN A 301 2.64 7.49 4.32
N GLN A 302 2.97 6.58 5.25
CA GLN A 302 3.66 6.96 6.51
C GLN A 302 5.17 7.13 6.35
N VAL A 303 5.73 6.77 5.19
CA VAL A 303 7.16 6.88 4.93
C VAL A 303 7.47 8.30 4.46
N VAL A 304 7.67 9.17 5.44
CA VAL A 304 7.88 10.59 5.21
C VAL A 304 9.36 10.93 5.50
N PRO A 305 10.16 11.30 4.47
CA PRO A 305 11.60 11.52 4.63
C PRO A 305 11.85 12.71 5.55
N PRO A 306 12.82 12.66 6.46
CA PRO A 306 13.10 13.77 7.37
C PRO A 306 13.75 14.95 6.63
N SER A 307 13.89 16.08 7.34
CA SER A 307 14.31 17.33 6.70
C SER A 307 15.67 17.25 6.02
N PRO A 308 15.83 17.82 4.83
CA PRO A 308 17.13 18.23 4.33
C PRO A 308 17.64 19.46 5.11
N GLY A 309 17.71 19.33 6.44
CA GLY A 309 18.35 20.27 7.34
C GLY A 309 19.85 19.98 7.43
N GLY A 310 20.55 20.06 6.30
CA GLY A 310 22.01 20.05 6.23
C GLY A 310 22.66 18.69 6.52
N ILE A 311 23.01 17.97 5.46
CA ILE A 311 24.10 16.99 5.49
C ILE A 311 25.38 17.76 5.86
N ARG A 312 25.67 17.91 7.16
CA ARG A 312 26.97 18.35 7.63
C ARG A 312 27.85 17.11 7.71
N PHE A 313 28.57 16.85 6.62
CA PHE A 313 29.69 15.93 6.68
C PHE A 313 30.62 16.40 7.81
N PRO A 314 30.97 15.55 8.79
CA PRO A 314 32.04 15.88 9.72
C PRO A 314 33.31 16.04 8.89
N SER A 315 33.84 17.27 8.85
CA SER A 315 35.16 17.50 8.30
C SER A 315 36.16 16.81 9.23
N ILE A 316 36.71 15.69 8.77
CA ILE A 316 37.91 15.11 9.36
C ILE A 316 39.00 16.17 9.16
N ARG A 317 39.32 16.91 10.22
CA ARG A 317 40.52 17.74 10.25
C ARG A 317 41.71 16.81 10.41
N LEU A 318 42.38 16.54 9.30
CA LEU A 318 43.78 16.14 9.34
C LEU A 318 44.59 17.42 9.62
N HIS A 319 45.26 17.43 10.77
CA HIS A 319 46.47 18.22 10.97
C HIS A 319 47.61 17.56 10.22
#